data_AF-A0A1F7UJ27-F1
#
_entry.id   AF-A0A1F7UJ27-F1
#
_cell.length_a   1.000
_cell.length_b   1.000
_cell.length_c   1.000
_cell.angle_alpha   90.00
_cell.angle_beta   90.00
_cell.angle_gamma   90.00
#
_symmetry.space_group_name_H-M   'P 1'
#
loop_
_entity.id
_entity.type
_entity.pdbx_description
1 polymer ?
#
loop_
_entity_poly.entity_id
_entity_poly.type
_entity_poly.pdbx_seq_one_letter_code
_entity_poly.pdbx_strand_id
1 'polypeptide(L)'
;MVKEHFFHPRNFMEDESAYADAAMGMVGSPACGDAMKVWIMVDPATERITDLKWKTFGCGSAIASTSMMSVMATENGGMTMDDARKMRPQDIMERLGGLPARKIHCSVLGDKALRAAINDWYRKAGKTDKVEVEQGRVIDKVLNVTDHDIEEAVLDGADTLLKVQAKTKVGTGDPSCIPEVENLIRFYKEKYFGA
;
A
#
# COMPACT_ATOMS: atom_id res chain seq x y z
N MET A 1 12.05 -11.53 -14.39
CA MET A 1 10.80 -10.75 -14.31
C MET A 1 11.02 -9.36 -13.72
N VAL A 2 11.70 -9.20 -12.57
CA VAL A 2 12.01 -7.86 -12.01
C VAL A 2 12.71 -6.90 -12.99
N LYS A 3 13.77 -7.36 -13.68
CA LYS A 3 14.47 -6.54 -14.70
C LYS A 3 13.55 -6.12 -15.84
N GLU A 4 12.69 -7.03 -16.30
CA GLU A 4 11.73 -6.76 -17.38
C GLU A 4 10.75 -5.66 -16.97
N HIS A 5 10.11 -5.78 -15.81
CA HIS A 5 9.18 -4.75 -15.32
C HIS A 5 9.86 -3.43 -14.94
N PHE A 6 11.17 -3.44 -14.70
CA PHE A 6 11.95 -2.22 -14.50
C PHE A 6 12.30 -1.51 -15.83
N PHE A 7 12.84 -2.23 -16.81
CA PHE A 7 13.27 -1.65 -18.09
C PHE A 7 12.11 -1.44 -19.08
N HIS A 8 11.04 -2.24 -18.96
CA HIS A 8 9.85 -2.21 -19.79
C HIS A 8 8.58 -2.24 -18.91
N PRO A 9 8.35 -1.18 -18.11
CA PRO A 9 7.22 -1.13 -17.21
C PRO A 9 5.89 -1.20 -17.98
N ARG A 10 5.00 -2.05 -17.49
CA ARG A 10 3.61 -2.15 -17.93
C ARG A 10 2.75 -1.08 -17.26
N ASN A 11 1.78 -0.58 -18.02
CA ASN A 11 0.77 0.38 -17.59
C ASN A 11 1.31 1.68 -16.98
N PHE A 12 2.47 2.12 -17.44
CA PHE A 12 3.02 3.42 -17.07
C PHE A 12 2.11 4.54 -17.61
N MET A 13 1.93 5.60 -16.82
CA MET A 13 1.13 6.76 -17.21
C MET A 13 1.94 7.70 -18.09
N GLU A 14 1.56 7.83 -19.36
CA GLU A 14 2.18 8.76 -20.31
C GLU A 14 1.45 10.10 -20.35
N ASP A 15 0.12 10.07 -20.38
CA ASP A 15 -0.74 11.25 -20.48
C ASP A 15 -1.84 11.23 -19.40
N GLU A 16 -1.70 12.10 -18.40
CA GLU A 16 -2.67 12.23 -17.31
C GLU A 16 -4.01 12.80 -17.78
N SER A 17 -4.05 13.53 -18.90
CA SER A 17 -5.28 14.13 -19.40
C SER A 17 -6.27 13.10 -19.90
N ALA A 18 -5.79 11.97 -20.43
CA ALA A 18 -6.61 10.83 -20.84
C ALA A 18 -7.32 10.13 -19.67
N TYR A 19 -6.91 10.41 -18.42
CA TYR A 19 -7.43 9.81 -17.19
C TYR A 19 -8.06 10.86 -16.26
N ALA A 20 -8.55 11.98 -16.81
CA ALA A 20 -9.16 13.05 -16.02
C ALA A 20 -10.36 12.57 -15.17
N ASP A 21 -11.15 11.64 -15.70
CA ASP A 21 -12.33 11.07 -15.02
C ASP A 21 -11.99 9.85 -14.14
N ALA A 22 -10.74 9.37 -14.17
CA ALA A 22 -10.32 8.22 -13.40
C ALA A 22 -10.34 8.52 -11.90
N ALA A 23 -10.50 7.47 -11.09
CA ALA A 23 -10.23 7.60 -9.66
C ALA A 23 -8.72 7.57 -9.42
N MET A 24 -8.23 8.36 -8.47
CA MET A 24 -6.80 8.60 -8.30
C MET A 24 -6.38 8.51 -6.83
N GLY A 25 -5.25 7.85 -6.59
CA GLY A 25 -4.61 7.74 -5.30
C GLY A 25 -3.16 8.19 -5.36
N MET A 26 -2.72 8.95 -4.36
CA MET A 26 -1.33 9.38 -4.25
C MET A 26 -0.82 9.17 -2.83
N VAL A 27 0.41 8.67 -2.70
CA VAL A 27 1.07 8.40 -1.42
C VAL A 27 2.52 8.87 -1.50
N GLY A 28 3.06 9.33 -0.37
CA GLY A 28 4.41 9.86 -0.28
C GLY A 28 4.54 11.27 -0.84
N SER A 29 5.77 11.76 -0.90
CA SER A 29 6.08 13.08 -1.47
C SER A 29 7.46 13.07 -2.13
N PRO A 30 7.66 13.80 -3.24
CA PRO A 30 8.98 13.89 -3.86
C PRO A 30 10.07 14.39 -2.90
N ALA A 31 9.69 15.21 -1.89
CA ALA A 31 10.61 15.71 -0.88
C ALA A 31 11.17 14.60 0.03
N CYS A 32 10.42 13.51 0.22
CA CYS A 32 10.84 12.37 1.04
C CYS A 32 11.61 11.30 0.24
N GLY A 33 11.80 11.50 -1.07
CA GLY A 33 12.52 10.56 -1.93
C GLY A 33 11.65 9.45 -2.55
N ASP A 34 10.42 9.27 -2.05
CA ASP A 34 9.47 8.27 -2.55
C ASP A 34 8.05 8.88 -2.67
N ALA A 35 7.45 8.77 -3.87
CA ALA A 35 6.08 9.19 -4.16
C ALA A 35 5.47 8.32 -5.25
N MET A 36 4.20 7.96 -5.09
CA MET A 36 3.47 7.16 -6.07
C MET A 36 2.10 7.71 -6.34
N LYS A 37 1.70 7.70 -7.61
CA LYS A 37 0.37 8.08 -8.08
C LYS A 37 -0.19 6.96 -8.93
N VAL A 38 -1.43 6.56 -8.63
CA VAL A 38 -2.18 5.51 -9.31
C VAL A 38 -3.51 6.08 -9.78
N TRP A 39 -3.92 5.70 -10.99
CA TRP A 39 -5.22 5.98 -11.56
C TRP A 39 -5.90 4.67 -11.91
N ILE A 40 -7.19 4.56 -11.61
CA ILE A 40 -8.00 3.41 -11.97
C ILE A 40 -9.25 3.85 -12.72
N MET A 41 -9.54 3.14 -13.79
CA MET A 41 -10.84 3.14 -14.46
C MET A 41 -11.61 1.92 -13.94
N VAL A 42 -12.88 2.11 -13.64
CA VAL A 42 -13.71 1.07 -13.00
C VAL A 42 -15.04 1.00 -13.73
N ASP A 43 -15.48 -0.22 -14.03
CA ASP A 43 -16.84 -0.47 -14.49
C ASP A 43 -17.80 -0.31 -13.29
N PRO A 44 -18.73 0.67 -13.32
CA PRO A 44 -19.63 0.92 -12.20
C PRO A 44 -20.65 -0.19 -11.96
N ALA A 45 -20.97 -1.02 -12.96
CA ALA A 45 -21.91 -2.12 -12.83
C ALA A 45 -21.29 -3.34 -12.14
N THR A 46 -20.02 -3.62 -12.45
CA THR A 46 -19.32 -4.81 -11.95
C THR A 46 -18.34 -4.52 -10.82
N GLU A 47 -18.05 -3.24 -10.54
CA GLU A 47 -16.99 -2.81 -9.62
C GLU A 47 -15.64 -3.48 -9.94
N ARG A 48 -15.31 -3.59 -11.22
CA ARG A 48 -14.04 -4.15 -11.71
C ARG A 48 -13.13 -3.07 -12.26
N ILE A 49 -11.84 -3.18 -11.95
CA ILE A 49 -10.80 -2.29 -12.50
C ILE A 49 -10.59 -2.65 -13.97
N THR A 50 -11.03 -1.78 -14.87
CA THR A 50 -10.91 -1.99 -16.32
C THR A 50 -9.58 -1.51 -16.88
N ASP A 51 -8.96 -0.53 -16.22
CA ASP A 51 -7.62 -0.06 -16.52
C ASP A 51 -6.97 0.53 -15.27
N LEU A 52 -5.65 0.44 -15.18
CA LEU A 52 -4.86 1.01 -14.09
C LEU A 52 -3.62 1.62 -14.69
N LYS A 53 -3.36 2.90 -14.41
CA LYS A 53 -2.11 3.58 -14.77
C LYS A 53 -1.39 4.08 -13.53
N TRP A 54 -0.08 4.29 -13.63
CA TRP A 54 0.72 4.75 -12.50
C TRP A 54 1.94 5.57 -12.90
N LYS A 55 2.40 6.41 -11.96
CA LYS A 55 3.73 7.04 -11.94
C LYS A 55 4.34 6.85 -10.57
N THR A 56 5.66 6.72 -10.52
CA THR A 56 6.39 6.68 -9.27
C THR A 56 7.67 7.48 -9.37
N PHE A 57 8.04 8.10 -8.26
CA PHE A 57 9.39 8.56 -7.97
C PHE A 57 9.89 7.66 -6.84
N GLY A 58 10.92 6.85 -7.10
CA GLY A 58 11.43 5.94 -6.08
C GLY A 58 12.39 4.88 -6.62
N CYS A 59 12.61 3.86 -5.80
CA CYS A 59 13.56 2.78 -6.03
C CYS A 59 13.22 1.94 -7.30
N GLY A 60 14.22 1.34 -7.96
CA GLY A 60 13.97 0.45 -9.11
C GLY A 60 13.08 -0.75 -8.79
N SER A 61 13.08 -1.23 -7.55
CA SER A 61 12.12 -2.24 -7.08
C SER A 61 10.70 -1.68 -7.00
N ALA A 62 10.50 -0.39 -6.68
CA ALA A 62 9.17 0.23 -6.66
C ALA A 62 8.58 0.31 -8.06
N ILE A 63 9.39 0.64 -9.07
CA ILE A 63 8.99 0.60 -10.48
C ILE A 63 8.55 -0.83 -10.86
N ALA A 64 9.38 -1.83 -10.59
CA ALA A 64 9.07 -3.21 -10.96
C ALA A 64 7.83 -3.76 -10.22
N SER A 65 7.71 -3.50 -8.92
CA SER A 65 6.57 -3.91 -8.08
C SER A 65 5.28 -3.26 -8.52
N THR A 66 5.28 -1.95 -8.79
CA THR A 66 4.08 -1.24 -9.24
C THR A 66 3.66 -1.65 -10.64
N SER A 67 4.65 -1.89 -11.51
CA SER A 67 4.37 -2.46 -12.82
C SER A 67 3.68 -3.82 -12.70
N MET A 68 4.17 -4.72 -11.85
CA MET A 68 3.52 -6.02 -11.67
C MET A 68 2.13 -5.89 -11.03
N MET A 69 1.99 -5.07 -9.99
CA MET A 69 0.71 -4.76 -9.35
C MET A 69 -0.32 -4.30 -10.39
N SER A 70 0.09 -3.42 -11.31
CA SER A 70 -0.79 -2.93 -12.38
C SER A 70 -1.25 -4.03 -13.31
N VAL A 71 -0.38 -4.98 -13.66
CA VAL A 71 -0.74 -6.15 -14.48
C VAL A 71 -1.72 -7.04 -13.72
N MET A 72 -1.42 -7.37 -12.47
CA MET A 72 -2.29 -8.20 -11.62
C MET A 72 -3.68 -7.58 -11.47
N ALA A 73 -3.78 -6.27 -11.30
CA ALA A 73 -5.05 -5.57 -11.15
C ALA A 73 -5.90 -5.58 -12.44
N THR A 74 -5.28 -5.61 -13.62
CA THR A 74 -5.98 -5.49 -14.92
C THR A 74 -6.05 -6.79 -15.73
N GLU A 75 -5.28 -7.82 -15.39
CA GLU A 75 -5.30 -9.09 -16.12
C GLU A 75 -6.64 -9.82 -15.96
N ASN A 76 -6.96 -10.72 -16.89
CA ASN A 76 -8.15 -11.57 -16.85
C ASN A 76 -9.49 -10.78 -16.73
N GLY A 77 -9.55 -9.59 -17.31
CA GLY A 77 -10.75 -8.73 -17.29
C GLY A 77 -10.87 -7.85 -16.04
N GLY A 78 -9.80 -7.76 -15.25
CA GLY A 78 -9.73 -6.85 -14.11
C GLY A 78 -10.18 -7.46 -12.79
N MET A 79 -9.47 -7.09 -11.72
CA MET A 79 -9.86 -7.43 -10.35
C MET A 79 -11.09 -6.64 -9.92
N THR A 80 -11.91 -7.25 -9.06
CA THR A 80 -12.94 -6.49 -8.33
C THR A 80 -12.26 -5.55 -7.34
N MET A 81 -12.95 -4.47 -6.95
CA MET A 81 -12.42 -3.54 -5.94
C MET A 81 -12.06 -4.24 -4.62
N ASP A 82 -12.85 -5.24 -4.22
CA ASP A 82 -12.61 -6.00 -2.99
C ASP A 82 -11.39 -6.94 -3.10
N ASP A 83 -11.17 -7.56 -4.27
CA ASP A 83 -9.98 -8.38 -4.51
C ASP A 83 -8.73 -7.51 -4.61
N ALA A 84 -8.82 -6.37 -5.29
CA ALA A 84 -7.74 -5.40 -5.39
C ALA A 84 -7.31 -4.89 -4.00
N ARG A 85 -8.27 -4.69 -3.08
CA ARG A 85 -7.98 -4.37 -1.66
C ARG A 85 -7.33 -5.49 -0.87
N LYS A 86 -7.50 -6.74 -1.27
CA LYS A 86 -6.88 -7.89 -0.58
C LYS A 86 -5.51 -8.23 -1.14
N MET A 87 -5.10 -7.60 -2.24
CA MET A 87 -3.77 -7.77 -2.81
C MET A 87 -2.72 -7.36 -1.76
N ARG A 88 -1.81 -8.27 -1.45
CA ARG A 88 -0.72 -8.03 -0.51
C ARG A 88 0.58 -7.79 -1.26
N PRO A 89 1.53 -7.05 -0.66
CA PRO A 89 2.89 -6.90 -1.19
C PRO A 89 3.58 -8.22 -1.56
N GLN A 90 3.29 -9.31 -0.83
CA GLN A 90 3.83 -10.64 -1.05
C GLN A 90 3.29 -11.27 -2.33
N ASP A 91 2.01 -11.07 -2.64
CA ASP A 91 1.40 -11.62 -3.87
C ASP A 91 2.08 -11.00 -5.10
N ILE A 92 2.40 -9.69 -5.04
CA ILE A 92 3.16 -8.97 -6.08
C ILE A 92 4.59 -9.50 -6.18
N MET A 93 5.25 -9.74 -5.04
CA MET A 93 6.60 -10.26 -5.00
C MET A 93 6.71 -11.68 -5.54
N GLU A 94 5.77 -12.55 -5.18
CA GLU A 94 5.68 -13.91 -5.69
C GLU A 94 5.50 -13.90 -7.20
N ARG A 95 4.60 -13.06 -7.71
CA ARG A 95 4.38 -12.90 -9.16
C ARG A 95 5.61 -12.35 -9.89
N LEU A 96 6.44 -11.55 -9.23
CA LEU A 96 7.73 -11.07 -9.76
C LEU A 96 8.85 -12.12 -9.75
N GLY A 97 8.60 -13.33 -9.23
CA GLY A 97 9.61 -14.37 -9.05
C GLY A 97 10.52 -14.13 -7.84
N GLY A 98 10.07 -13.32 -6.88
CA GLY A 98 10.76 -13.00 -5.63
C GLY A 98 11.52 -11.68 -5.66
N LEU A 99 11.53 -11.00 -4.51
CA LEU A 99 12.40 -9.88 -4.19
C LEU A 99 13.03 -10.12 -2.81
N PRO A 100 14.24 -9.62 -2.53
CA PRO A 100 14.81 -9.70 -1.18
C PRO A 100 13.88 -9.06 -0.15
N ALA A 101 13.69 -9.69 1.03
CA ALA A 101 12.75 -9.23 2.07
C ALA A 101 12.91 -7.75 2.46
N ARG A 102 14.14 -7.21 2.44
CA ARG A 102 14.42 -5.78 2.66
C ARG A 102 13.80 -4.81 1.64
N LYS A 103 13.18 -5.30 0.57
CA LYS A 103 12.56 -4.52 -0.51
C LYS A 103 11.02 -4.54 -0.47
N ILE A 104 10.42 -5.12 0.57
CA ILE A 104 8.97 -5.14 0.78
C ILE A 104 8.39 -3.72 0.89
N HIS A 105 9.12 -2.76 1.48
CA HIS A 105 8.65 -1.36 1.52
C HIS A 105 8.37 -0.78 0.12
N CYS A 106 9.16 -1.17 -0.91
CA CYS A 106 8.94 -0.69 -2.28
C CYS A 106 7.64 -1.27 -2.90
N SER A 107 7.07 -2.36 -2.37
CA SER A 107 5.74 -2.88 -2.75
C SER A 107 4.59 -2.33 -1.90
N VAL A 108 4.85 -1.86 -0.68
CA VAL A 108 3.84 -1.21 0.19
C VAL A 108 3.34 0.11 -0.40
N LEU A 109 4.20 0.87 -1.09
CA LEU A 109 3.82 2.15 -1.68
C LEU A 109 2.74 1.98 -2.77
N GLY A 110 2.83 0.90 -3.56
CA GLY A 110 1.83 0.53 -4.55
C GLY A 110 0.49 0.15 -3.93
N ASP A 111 0.51 -0.70 -2.90
CA ASP A 111 -0.69 -1.09 -2.15
C ASP A 111 -1.42 0.14 -1.56
N LYS A 112 -0.70 1.02 -0.86
CA LYS A 112 -1.28 2.25 -0.29
C LYS A 112 -1.87 3.16 -1.39
N ALA A 113 -1.17 3.32 -2.52
CA ALA A 113 -1.65 4.16 -3.63
C ALA A 113 -2.89 3.56 -4.34
N LEU A 114 -2.93 2.24 -4.52
CA LEU A 114 -4.08 1.54 -5.06
C LEU A 114 -5.29 1.66 -4.13
N ARG A 115 -5.12 1.46 -2.82
CA ARG A 115 -6.19 1.66 -1.82
C ARG A 115 -6.71 3.09 -1.84
N ALA A 116 -5.82 4.08 -1.93
CA ALA A 116 -6.20 5.48 -2.03
C ALA A 116 -7.04 5.75 -3.30
N ALA A 117 -6.67 5.16 -4.44
CA ALA A 117 -7.43 5.28 -5.68
C ALA A 117 -8.80 4.60 -5.59
N ILE A 118 -8.86 3.42 -4.96
CA ILE A 118 -10.12 2.71 -4.68
C ILE A 118 -11.05 3.55 -3.79
N ASN A 119 -10.51 4.18 -2.75
CA ASN A 119 -11.28 5.07 -1.89
C ASN A 119 -11.78 6.33 -2.62
N ASP A 120 -10.95 6.93 -3.48
CA ASP A 120 -11.37 8.04 -4.33
C ASP A 120 -12.54 7.64 -5.24
N TRP A 121 -12.51 6.43 -5.81
CA TRP A 121 -13.62 5.91 -6.61
C TRP A 121 -14.90 5.78 -5.80
N TYR A 122 -14.85 5.16 -4.61
CA TYR A 122 -16.02 4.99 -3.76
C TYR A 122 -16.61 6.34 -3.31
N ARG A 123 -15.78 7.35 -3.03
CA ARG A 123 -16.25 8.71 -2.75
C ARG A 123 -16.98 9.32 -3.94
N LYS A 124 -16.39 9.24 -5.14
CA LYS A 124 -17.01 9.72 -6.38
C LYS A 124 -18.33 9.01 -6.70
N ALA A 125 -18.43 7.73 -6.35
CA ALA A 125 -19.63 6.91 -6.52
C ALA A 125 -20.69 7.08 -5.40
N GLY A 126 -20.43 7.91 -4.39
CA GLY A 126 -21.34 8.11 -3.24
C GLY A 126 -21.43 6.93 -2.27
N LYS A 127 -20.53 5.95 -2.37
CA LYS A 127 -20.46 4.74 -1.52
C LYS A 127 -19.57 4.97 -0.30
N THR A 128 -19.95 5.93 0.54
CA THR A 128 -19.12 6.38 1.67
C THR A 128 -18.93 5.31 2.75
N ASP A 129 -19.87 4.37 2.87
CA ASP A 129 -19.79 3.20 3.75
C ASP A 129 -18.65 2.25 3.39
N LYS A 130 -18.27 2.21 2.12
CA LYS A 130 -17.14 1.41 1.62
C LYS A 130 -15.80 2.14 1.68
N VAL A 131 -15.76 3.42 2.05
CA VAL A 131 -14.51 4.20 2.12
C VAL A 131 -13.77 3.84 3.40
N GLU A 132 -12.59 3.25 3.27
CA GLU A 132 -11.70 2.97 4.40
C GLU A 132 -10.80 4.18 4.61
N VAL A 133 -11.05 4.99 5.64
CA VAL A 133 -10.16 6.10 5.97
C VAL A 133 -9.02 5.55 6.82
N GLU A 134 -7.81 5.60 6.28
CA GLU A 134 -6.54 5.42 6.99
C GLU A 134 -6.31 6.61 7.95
N GLN A 135 -7.17 6.79 8.95
CA GLN A 135 -6.83 7.58 10.13
C GLN A 135 -6.19 6.63 11.14
N GLY A 136 -4.89 6.83 11.40
CA GLY A 136 -4.17 6.03 12.38
C GLY A 136 -4.89 6.06 13.72
N ARG A 137 -5.28 4.90 14.23
CA ARG A 137 -5.93 4.77 15.53
C ARG A 137 -4.88 5.00 16.60
N VAL A 138 -5.11 5.96 17.49
CA VAL A 138 -4.20 6.22 18.61
C VAL A 138 -4.19 5.01 19.54
N ILE A 139 -2.99 4.42 19.71
CA ILE A 139 -2.73 3.24 20.56
C ILE A 139 -2.14 3.69 21.90
N ASP A 140 -1.15 4.57 21.88
CA ASP A 140 -0.61 5.21 23.08
C ASP A 140 -1.11 6.64 23.18
N LYS A 141 -1.99 6.90 24.14
CA LYS A 141 -2.62 8.21 24.35
C LYS A 141 -1.65 9.23 24.96
N VAL A 142 -0.61 8.79 25.66
CA VAL A 142 0.35 9.67 26.33
C VAL A 142 1.33 10.23 25.32
N LEU A 143 1.81 9.39 24.41
CA LEU A 143 2.79 9.76 23.39
C LEU A 143 2.17 10.01 22.01
N ASN A 144 0.84 9.88 21.90
CA ASN A 144 0.07 10.00 20.67
C ASN A 144 0.61 9.10 19.55
N VAL A 145 1.03 7.87 19.91
CA VAL A 145 1.50 6.87 18.95
C VAL A 145 0.29 6.15 18.38
N THR A 146 0.25 6.05 17.05
CA THR A 146 -0.82 5.39 16.30
C THR A 146 -0.44 3.97 15.87
N ASP A 147 -1.42 3.20 15.44
CA ASP A 147 -1.20 1.91 14.79
C ASP A 147 -0.35 2.04 13.51
N HIS A 148 -0.44 3.16 12.79
CA HIS A 148 0.42 3.47 11.65
C HIS A 148 1.89 3.66 12.04
N ASP A 149 2.18 4.30 13.18
CA ASP A 149 3.57 4.43 13.66
C ASP A 149 4.17 3.05 13.99
N ILE A 150 3.34 2.15 14.53
CA ILE A 150 3.71 0.75 14.78
C ILE A 150 3.90 0.00 13.47
N GLU A 151 3.01 0.21 12.49
CA GLU A 151 3.09 -0.37 11.14
C GLU A 151 4.42 0.00 10.46
N GLU A 152 4.76 1.29 10.41
CA GLU A 152 6.01 1.79 9.84
C GLU A 152 7.23 1.23 10.58
N ALA A 153 7.19 1.15 11.92
CA ALA A 153 8.27 0.54 12.69
C ALA A 153 8.49 -0.94 12.30
N VAL A 154 7.40 -1.71 12.13
CA VAL A 154 7.45 -3.11 11.69
C VAL A 154 7.97 -3.24 10.27
N LEU A 155 7.54 -2.37 9.35
CA LEU A 155 8.04 -2.32 7.96
C LEU A 155 9.56 -2.06 7.90
N ASP A 156 10.07 -1.23 8.82
CA ASP A 156 11.50 -1.00 8.99
C ASP A 156 12.23 -2.09 9.80
N GLY A 157 11.59 -3.24 10.04
CA GLY A 157 12.21 -4.42 10.67
C GLY A 157 12.14 -4.48 12.20
N ALA A 158 11.30 -3.66 12.85
CA ALA A 158 11.02 -3.80 14.28
C ALA A 158 9.99 -4.91 14.51
N ASP A 159 10.46 -6.15 14.65
CA ASP A 159 9.63 -7.37 14.74
C ASP A 159 9.34 -7.84 16.19
N THR A 160 9.75 -7.07 17.19
CA THR A 160 9.50 -7.32 18.61
C THR A 160 9.04 -6.05 19.31
N LEU A 161 8.29 -6.19 20.42
CA LEU A 161 7.87 -5.07 21.25
C LEU A 161 9.06 -4.15 21.56
N LEU A 162 10.17 -4.70 22.02
CA LEU A 162 11.35 -3.92 22.39
C LEU A 162 11.93 -3.09 21.22
N LYS A 163 11.95 -3.65 20.00
CA LYS A 163 12.40 -2.90 18.81
C LYS A 163 11.39 -1.81 18.42
N VAL A 164 10.09 -2.08 18.53
CA VAL A 164 9.04 -1.09 18.23
C VAL A 164 9.09 0.05 19.25
N GLN A 165 9.24 -0.26 20.53
CA GLN A 165 9.40 0.73 21.60
C GLN A 165 10.67 1.57 21.39
N ALA A 166 11.77 0.98 20.93
CA ALA A 166 12.99 1.74 20.64
C ALA A 166 12.79 2.81 19.54
N LYS A 167 11.87 2.56 18.59
CA LYS A 167 11.56 3.49 17.49
C LYS A 167 10.47 4.50 17.82
N THR A 168 9.38 4.04 18.40
CA THR A 168 8.14 4.81 18.59
C THR A 168 7.96 5.33 20.02
N LYS A 169 8.71 4.78 20.98
CA LYS A 169 8.53 4.95 22.42
C LYS A 169 7.18 4.46 22.97
N VAL A 170 6.38 3.75 22.17
CA VAL A 170 5.05 3.27 22.55
C VAL A 170 5.05 2.51 23.87
N GLY A 171 4.09 2.77 24.75
CA GLY A 171 3.92 2.04 26.01
C GLY A 171 4.99 2.33 27.08
N THR A 172 5.94 3.24 26.82
CA THR A 172 6.93 3.67 27.83
C THR A 172 6.33 4.64 28.85
N GLY A 173 5.34 5.45 28.43
CA GLY A 173 4.57 6.34 29.31
C GLY A 173 3.29 5.71 29.85
N ASP A 174 2.68 4.80 29.08
CA ASP A 174 1.46 4.06 29.48
C ASP A 174 1.55 2.58 29.07
N PRO A 175 1.98 1.69 29.99
CA PRO A 175 2.09 0.26 29.71
C PRO A 175 0.76 -0.43 29.37
N SER A 176 -0.40 0.20 29.58
CA SER A 176 -1.70 -0.43 29.34
C SER A 176 -1.96 -0.75 27.86
N CYS A 177 -1.31 -0.05 26.93
CA CYS A 177 -1.43 -0.30 25.50
C CYS A 177 -0.53 -1.46 25.01
N ILE A 178 0.38 -1.99 25.82
CA ILE A 178 1.37 -3.02 25.40
C ILE A 178 0.72 -4.26 24.76
N PRO A 179 -0.33 -4.88 25.35
CA PRO A 179 -0.95 -6.06 24.73
C PRO A 179 -1.51 -5.78 23.33
N GLU A 180 -2.05 -4.58 23.11
CA GLU A 180 -2.53 -4.15 21.81
C GLU A 180 -1.38 -3.94 20.81
N VAL A 181 -0.28 -3.33 21.26
CA VAL A 181 0.95 -3.17 20.46
C VAL A 181 1.48 -4.53 20.00
N GLU A 182 1.54 -5.53 20.89
CA GLU A 182 2.01 -6.88 20.53
C GLU A 182 1.10 -7.56 19.49
N ASN A 183 -0.22 -7.37 19.59
CA ASN A 183 -1.17 -7.85 18.59
C ASN A 183 -0.98 -7.15 17.24
N LEU A 184 -0.77 -5.83 17.23
CA LEU A 184 -0.48 -5.07 16.02
C LEU A 184 0.83 -5.48 15.37
N ILE A 185 1.89 -5.71 16.15
CA ILE A 185 3.16 -6.23 15.62
C ILE A 185 2.93 -7.56 14.91
N ARG A 186 2.20 -8.48 15.53
CA ARG A 186 1.88 -9.78 14.90
C ARG A 186 1.05 -9.60 13.62
N PHE A 187 0.02 -8.76 13.68
CA PHE A 187 -0.83 -8.47 12.54
C PHE A 187 -0.03 -7.90 11.36
N TYR A 188 0.83 -6.90 11.59
CA TYR A 188 1.63 -6.30 10.52
C TYR A 188 2.74 -7.22 10.01
N LYS A 189 3.30 -8.07 10.87
CA LYS A 189 4.23 -9.12 10.44
C LYS A 189 3.55 -10.12 9.50
N GLU A 190 2.37 -10.62 9.86
CA GLU A 190 1.57 -11.49 9.02
C GLU A 190 1.21 -10.77 7.70
N LYS A 191 0.70 -9.54 7.80
CA LYS A 191 0.26 -8.71 6.66
C LYS A 191 1.36 -8.48 5.64
N TYR A 192 2.60 -8.19 6.06
CA TYR A 192 3.69 -7.78 5.17
C TYR A 192 4.79 -8.80 4.94
N PHE A 193 4.96 -9.75 5.85
CA PHE A 193 6.04 -10.75 5.80
C PHE A 193 5.55 -12.20 5.86
N GLY A 194 4.27 -12.45 6.20
CA GLY A 194 3.67 -13.79 6.26
C GLY A 194 4.28 -14.69 7.33
N ALA A 195 4.67 -14.12 8.48
CA ALA A 195 5.42 -14.77 9.55
C ALA A 195 4.91 -14.41 10.95
#